data_AF-A0A9E3YEA2-F1
#
_entry.id   AF-A0A9E3YEA2-F1
#
_cell.length_a   1.000
_cell.length_b   1.000
_cell.length_c   1.000
_cell.angle_alpha   90.00
_cell.angle_beta   90.00
_cell.angle_gamma   90.00
#
_symmetry.space_group_name_H-M   'P 1'
#
loop_
_entity.id
_entity.type
_entity.pdbx_description
1 polymer ?
#
loop_
_entity_poly.entity_id
_entity_poly.type
_entity_poly.pdbx_seq_one_letter_code
_entity_poly.pdbx_strand_id
1 'polypeptide(L)'
;RGFGWLDELHRSQCFNRSSDLGIRDTVCRAESRWYDKQWRFSPAVKWRIDVPNGRYLMTVGWGDSALSTLNRIEANGVVVVDGDNGRMNLESAAAVDVADGSLVLTFGDSAEYQTAINYLSLDLVEPAPPAEPPVSTTTTTAIASSTTTSTTSTVPLPTTTTEPQTSSTTVPAPMEPTGDLQLPPGVFEVDDPIVIGDHQALTGAGGGVTIIRPGAGFDPSEGPIVRTAVMDGDGNHHFSIADLTIDCMEICEGVRIHGYQYDIDNLTVSHATGSGFHTSWKPDDWGEAPQPDPATDAFITDLQVQQSGSPTEPAVLLDGPHDLVLTNLFVSTHEWVPDDELLPAAIQIGPGGFGTIITNGHYWGRDHLRGIVVDEGVTGVRLDGYWEGARLAEVTLVGANRDAAVTGQVRCFGHDFAPEVRGVLLGPDTSGIRVDLQMSNCLAGGLVFETPSSGLVSILDIVSWESPVVGPIPQSALLRLAF
;
A
#
# COMPACT_ATOMS: atom_id res chain seq x y z
N ARG A 1 39.59 -20.68 19.03
CA ARG A 1 40.00 -19.25 19.10
C ARG A 1 40.25 -18.82 17.65
N GLY A 2 39.45 -18.02 16.96
CA GLY A 2 38.22 -17.29 17.27
C GLY A 2 37.43 -17.06 15.97
N PHE A 3 36.18 -16.65 16.13
CA PHE A 3 35.20 -16.37 15.09
C PHE A 3 35.59 -15.16 14.23
N GLY A 4 35.23 -15.19 12.94
CA GLY A 4 35.18 -14.03 12.06
C GLY A 4 33.95 -14.16 11.16
N TRP A 5 32.87 -13.50 11.55
CA TRP A 5 31.72 -13.22 10.69
C TRP A 5 32.11 -12.05 9.77
N LEU A 6 31.75 -12.15 8.49
CA LEU A 6 31.87 -11.07 7.52
C LEU A 6 30.46 -10.66 7.08
N ASP A 7 30.10 -9.45 7.49
CA ASP A 7 29.10 -8.58 6.87
C ASP A 7 29.51 -8.26 5.42
N GLU A 8 28.56 -8.34 4.49
CA GLU A 8 28.33 -7.41 3.36
C GLU A 8 27.45 -8.08 2.28
N LEU A 9 26.15 -7.81 2.30
CA LEU A 9 25.32 -7.65 1.10
C LEU A 9 23.95 -7.08 1.51
N HIS A 10 23.80 -5.77 1.33
CA HIS A 10 22.57 -5.02 1.57
C HIS A 10 21.69 -4.94 0.30
N ARG A 11 20.40 -5.13 0.54
CA ARG A 11 19.21 -4.54 -0.14
C ARG A 11 18.83 -5.06 -1.54
N SER A 12 17.96 -6.08 -1.52
CA SER A 12 16.80 -6.17 -2.43
C SER A 12 15.54 -6.29 -1.58
N GLN A 13 14.74 -5.22 -1.53
CA GLN A 13 13.45 -5.17 -0.83
C GLN A 13 12.41 -5.95 -1.64
N CYS A 14 11.97 -7.08 -1.10
CA CYS A 14 10.65 -7.71 -1.27
C CYS A 14 10.56 -8.79 -0.18
N PHE A 15 10.05 -8.44 0.98
CA PHE A 15 9.56 -9.38 1.98
C PHE A 15 8.28 -8.78 2.55
N ASN A 16 7.16 -9.51 2.47
CA ASN A 16 6.05 -9.34 3.40
C ASN A 16 5.62 -10.70 3.96
N ARG A 17 5.28 -10.68 5.25
CA ARG A 17 4.87 -11.79 6.10
C ARG A 17 3.40 -12.16 5.86
N SER A 18 3.07 -13.39 6.25
CA SER A 18 1.82 -14.12 6.01
C SER A 18 0.59 -13.61 6.80
N SER A 19 -0.58 -13.68 6.17
CA SER A 19 -1.85 -13.98 6.85
C SER A 19 -2.20 -15.47 6.71
N ASP A 20 -2.77 -16.02 7.78
CA ASP A 20 -3.23 -17.40 7.88
C ASP A 20 -4.34 -17.67 6.84
N LEU A 21 -4.33 -18.86 6.24
CA LEU A 21 -5.32 -19.39 5.27
C LEU A 21 -5.03 -19.15 3.77
N GLY A 22 -3.88 -19.65 3.31
CA GLY A 22 -3.75 -20.13 1.92
C GLY A 22 -3.70 -19.05 0.83
N ILE A 23 -2.49 -18.55 0.59
CA ILE A 23 -1.93 -18.02 -0.68
C ILE A 23 -2.95 -17.41 -1.65
N ARG A 24 -3.00 -16.07 -1.69
CA ARG A 24 -2.85 -15.27 -2.92
C ARG A 24 -2.28 -13.89 -2.59
N ASP A 25 -0.98 -13.74 -2.81
CA ASP A 25 -0.38 -12.45 -3.14
C ASP A 25 0.90 -12.77 -3.93
N THR A 26 1.02 -12.57 -5.24
CA THR A 26 0.53 -11.48 -6.09
C THR A 26 -0.24 -12.08 -7.28
N VAL A 27 -1.47 -11.61 -7.55
CA VAL A 27 -2.02 -11.74 -8.91
C VAL A 27 -1.32 -10.70 -9.78
N CYS A 28 -0.05 -10.94 -10.12
CA CYS A 28 0.47 -10.51 -11.41
C CYS A 28 0.02 -11.55 -12.45
N ARG A 29 -1.28 -11.64 -12.73
CA ARG A 29 -1.69 -12.08 -14.07
C ARG A 29 -1.37 -10.95 -15.02
N ALA A 30 -0.11 -10.91 -15.41
CA ALA A 30 0.35 -10.08 -16.50
C ALA A 30 -0.24 -10.66 -17.80
N GLU A 31 -1.35 -10.10 -18.26
CA GLU A 31 -1.61 -10.03 -19.71
C GLU A 31 -0.73 -8.96 -20.39
N SER A 32 0.16 -8.29 -19.63
CA SER A 32 1.18 -7.39 -20.15
C SER A 32 2.52 -8.12 -20.31
N ARG A 33 2.92 -8.40 -21.56
CA ARG A 33 4.14 -9.13 -21.95
C ARG A 33 5.44 -8.32 -21.80
N TRP A 34 5.60 -7.53 -20.74
CA TRP A 34 6.81 -6.71 -20.55
C TRP A 34 7.55 -7.11 -19.26
N TYR A 35 8.73 -7.71 -19.46
CA TYR A 35 9.52 -8.48 -18.50
C TYR A 35 10.65 -7.65 -17.85
N ASP A 36 10.33 -6.64 -17.03
CA ASP A 36 11.38 -5.76 -16.46
C ASP A 36 11.60 -5.84 -14.93
N LYS A 37 10.98 -6.81 -14.24
CA LYS A 37 11.33 -7.11 -12.84
C LYS A 37 11.84 -8.55 -12.73
N GLN A 38 13.16 -8.72 -12.77
CA GLN A 38 13.82 -10.02 -12.59
C GLN A 38 14.59 -10.03 -11.26
N TRP A 39 14.44 -11.11 -10.48
CA TRP A 39 15.30 -11.36 -9.32
C TRP A 39 16.55 -12.09 -9.78
N ARG A 40 17.73 -11.53 -9.48
CA ARG A 40 19.02 -12.09 -9.88
C ARG A 40 19.74 -12.72 -8.70
N PHE A 41 20.11 -13.99 -8.85
CA PHE A 41 20.77 -14.77 -7.81
C PHE A 41 22.17 -15.20 -8.24
N SER A 42 23.17 -14.92 -7.40
CA SER A 42 24.52 -15.44 -7.58
C SER A 42 24.57 -16.97 -7.39
N PRO A 43 25.54 -17.67 -8.01
CA PRO A 43 25.72 -19.11 -7.80
C PRO A 43 25.86 -19.46 -6.31
N ALA A 44 25.38 -20.63 -5.92
CA ALA A 44 25.42 -21.16 -4.56
C ALA A 44 24.68 -20.35 -3.47
N VAL A 45 23.92 -19.30 -3.84
CA VAL A 45 23.01 -18.62 -2.92
C VAL A 45 21.83 -19.54 -2.60
N LYS A 46 21.29 -19.38 -1.38
CA LYS A 46 20.03 -20.00 -0.97
C LYS A 46 19.00 -18.91 -0.72
N TRP A 47 17.79 -19.10 -1.23
CA TRP A 47 16.64 -18.25 -0.93
C TRP A 47 15.61 -19.06 -0.15
N ARG A 48 15.18 -18.54 1.00
CA ARG A 48 14.27 -19.21 1.93
C ARG A 48 12.93 -18.46 1.93
N ILE A 49 11.83 -19.19 1.79
CA ILE A 49 10.46 -18.68 1.79
C ILE A 49 9.68 -19.47 2.83
N ASP A 50 9.11 -18.79 3.82
CA ASP A 50 8.30 -19.46 4.84
C ASP A 50 6.91 -19.76 4.27
N VAL A 51 6.55 -21.05 4.24
CA VAL A 51 5.26 -21.54 3.74
C VAL A 51 4.78 -22.71 4.60
N PRO A 52 3.46 -22.93 4.74
CA PRO A 52 2.94 -24.06 5.50
C PRO A 52 3.50 -25.42 5.07
N ASN A 53 3.54 -26.37 5.99
CA ASN A 53 3.91 -27.73 5.65
C ASN A 53 2.91 -28.35 4.67
N GLY A 54 3.42 -28.97 3.61
CA GLY A 54 2.60 -29.58 2.58
C GLY A 54 3.39 -29.86 1.30
N ARG A 55 2.71 -30.47 0.34
CA ARG A 55 3.21 -30.70 -1.00
C ARG A 55 2.67 -29.64 -1.94
N TYR A 56 3.56 -28.98 -2.65
CA TYR A 56 3.26 -27.91 -3.58
C TYR A 56 3.59 -28.33 -5.01
N LEU A 57 2.82 -27.86 -5.98
CA LEU A 57 3.26 -27.76 -7.37
C LEU A 57 3.90 -26.39 -7.51
N MET A 58 5.22 -26.36 -7.63
CA MET A 58 5.98 -25.13 -7.78
C MET A 58 6.27 -24.88 -9.26
N THR A 59 5.86 -23.73 -9.77
CA THR A 59 6.19 -23.26 -11.12
C THR A 59 7.17 -22.10 -11.04
N VAL A 60 8.27 -22.18 -11.78
CA VAL A 60 9.28 -21.12 -11.86
C VAL A 60 9.34 -20.61 -13.28
N GLY A 61 9.18 -19.29 -13.45
CA GLY A 61 9.52 -18.59 -14.68
C GLY A 61 10.95 -18.03 -14.60
N TRP A 62 11.81 -18.36 -15.56
CA TRP A 62 13.20 -17.87 -15.59
C TRP A 62 13.62 -17.48 -17.00
N GLY A 63 14.77 -16.82 -17.10
CA GLY A 63 15.40 -16.46 -18.37
C GLY A 63 15.65 -14.96 -18.46
N ASP A 64 16.65 -14.59 -19.25
CA ASP A 64 17.01 -13.21 -19.56
C ASP A 64 17.36 -13.17 -21.05
N SER A 65 16.53 -12.52 -21.85
CA SER A 65 16.76 -12.47 -23.31
C SER A 65 18.07 -11.76 -23.68
N ALA A 66 18.65 -10.96 -22.78
CA ALA A 66 19.93 -10.31 -22.97
C ALA A 66 21.13 -11.19 -22.61
N LEU A 67 20.95 -12.29 -21.84
CA LEU A 67 22.04 -13.12 -21.32
C LEU A 67 21.79 -14.62 -21.57
N SER A 68 22.80 -15.30 -22.10
CA SER A 68 22.75 -16.76 -22.25
C SER A 68 23.29 -17.42 -20.98
N THR A 69 22.43 -17.68 -19.99
CA THR A 69 22.83 -18.28 -18.71
C THR A 69 22.37 -19.73 -18.63
N LEU A 70 23.20 -20.64 -18.11
CA LEU A 70 22.76 -21.99 -17.77
C LEU A 70 22.11 -21.93 -16.40
N ASN A 71 20.78 -22.10 -16.35
CA ASN A 71 20.06 -21.98 -15.09
C ASN A 71 19.86 -23.38 -14.48
N ARG A 72 20.10 -23.48 -13.17
CA ARG A 72 19.75 -24.67 -12.39
C ARG A 72 19.14 -24.22 -11.08
N ILE A 73 17.91 -24.61 -10.84
CA ILE A 73 17.12 -24.21 -9.67
C ILE A 73 16.61 -25.50 -9.02
N GLU A 74 16.93 -25.70 -7.75
CA GLU A 74 16.34 -26.77 -6.94
C GLU A 74 15.53 -26.17 -5.80
N ALA A 75 14.48 -26.87 -5.38
CA ALA A 75 13.63 -26.51 -4.27
C ALA A 75 13.55 -27.68 -3.29
N ASN A 76 14.00 -27.48 -2.05
CA ASN A 76 14.12 -28.55 -1.05
C ASN A 76 14.83 -29.81 -1.60
N GLY A 77 15.82 -29.62 -2.49
CA GLY A 77 16.58 -30.69 -3.15
C GLY A 77 15.92 -31.30 -4.40
N VAL A 78 14.72 -30.86 -4.78
CA VAL A 78 14.05 -31.24 -6.03
C VAL A 78 14.47 -30.30 -7.15
N VAL A 79 15.07 -30.83 -8.21
CA VAL A 79 15.47 -30.04 -9.38
C VAL A 79 14.22 -29.60 -10.14
N VAL A 80 14.03 -28.29 -10.31
CA VAL A 80 12.91 -27.69 -11.04
C VAL A 80 13.35 -27.16 -12.41
N VAL A 81 14.58 -26.66 -12.48
CA VAL A 81 15.22 -26.21 -13.72
C VAL A 81 16.60 -26.86 -13.79
N ASP A 82 16.98 -27.45 -14.94
CA ASP A 82 18.29 -28.09 -15.12
C ASP A 82 18.90 -27.81 -16.50
N GLY A 83 19.91 -26.95 -16.55
CA GLY A 83 20.81 -26.82 -17.70
C GLY A 83 20.23 -26.12 -18.93
N ASP A 84 19.17 -25.31 -18.77
CA ASP A 84 18.60 -24.54 -19.89
C ASP A 84 19.32 -23.19 -20.06
N ASN A 85 19.60 -22.79 -21.31
CA ASN A 85 20.44 -21.66 -21.67
C ASN A 85 19.74 -20.28 -21.60
N GLY A 86 18.49 -20.24 -21.11
CA GLY A 86 17.84 -19.04 -20.58
C GLY A 86 17.62 -17.88 -21.54
N ARG A 87 17.85 -18.06 -22.85
CA ARG A 87 17.77 -17.00 -23.88
C ARG A 87 16.36 -16.46 -24.14
N MET A 88 15.36 -17.12 -23.58
CA MET A 88 13.95 -16.75 -23.66
C MET A 88 13.35 -16.96 -22.27
N ASN A 89 12.22 -16.32 -22.02
CA ASN A 89 11.45 -16.58 -20.80
C ASN A 89 10.82 -17.96 -20.92
N LEU A 90 11.27 -18.86 -20.04
CA LEU A 90 10.84 -20.25 -19.97
C LEU A 90 10.13 -20.50 -18.63
N GLU A 91 9.33 -21.56 -18.58
CA GLU A 91 8.73 -22.04 -17.35
C GLU A 91 8.91 -23.55 -17.17
N SER A 92 8.86 -23.98 -15.92
CA SER A 92 8.98 -25.38 -15.51
C SER A 92 8.29 -25.52 -14.17
N ALA A 93 7.66 -26.67 -13.98
CA ALA A 93 6.96 -27.00 -12.76
C ALA A 93 7.45 -28.32 -12.18
N ALA A 94 7.57 -28.39 -10.85
CA ALA A 94 7.91 -29.61 -10.13
C ALA A 94 7.12 -29.70 -8.83
N ALA A 95 6.82 -30.92 -8.40
CA ALA A 95 6.22 -31.16 -7.09
C ALA A 95 7.31 -31.12 -6.01
N VAL A 96 7.09 -30.33 -4.95
CA VAL A 96 8.06 -30.11 -3.87
C VAL A 96 7.38 -30.30 -2.51
N ASP A 97 8.02 -31.03 -1.61
CA ASP A 97 7.54 -31.24 -0.25
C ASP A 97 8.18 -30.23 0.73
N VAL A 98 7.37 -29.62 1.57
CA VAL A 98 7.77 -28.70 2.65
C VAL A 98 7.43 -29.34 3.99
N ALA A 99 8.45 -29.61 4.81
CA ALA A 99 8.31 -30.35 6.07
C ALA A 99 8.65 -29.51 7.32
N ASP A 100 9.40 -28.42 7.17
CA ASP A 100 9.94 -27.59 8.25
C ASP A 100 9.44 -26.13 8.20
N GLY A 101 8.29 -25.91 7.58
CA GLY A 101 7.65 -24.61 7.41
C GLY A 101 8.36 -23.72 6.41
N SER A 102 9.25 -24.28 5.58
CA SER A 102 10.06 -23.49 4.67
C SER A 102 10.39 -24.16 3.34
N LEU A 103 10.28 -23.38 2.28
CA LEU A 103 10.77 -23.73 0.95
C LEU A 103 12.14 -23.09 0.74
N VAL A 104 13.15 -23.90 0.47
CA VAL A 104 14.53 -23.45 0.23
C VAL A 104 14.88 -23.66 -1.24
N LEU A 105 15.09 -22.56 -1.95
CA LEU A 105 15.60 -22.55 -3.32
C LEU A 105 17.13 -22.51 -3.31
N THR A 106 17.77 -23.39 -4.08
CA THR A 106 19.20 -23.42 -4.35
C THR A 106 19.46 -23.14 -5.82
N PHE A 107 20.48 -22.34 -6.08
CA PHE A 107 20.91 -22.00 -7.44
C PHE A 107 22.20 -22.74 -7.74
N GLY A 108 22.19 -23.55 -8.79
CA GLY A 108 23.33 -24.40 -9.14
C GLY A 108 24.58 -23.61 -9.51
N ASP A 109 25.71 -24.32 -9.53
CA ASP A 109 27.04 -23.79 -9.84
C ASP A 109 27.18 -23.49 -11.35
N SER A 110 26.37 -22.56 -11.88
CA SER A 110 26.59 -22.04 -13.22
C SER A 110 27.81 -21.12 -13.19
N ALA A 111 28.82 -21.47 -13.97
CA ALA A 111 30.17 -20.94 -13.85
C ALA A 111 30.34 -19.47 -14.30
N GLU A 112 29.34 -18.82 -14.89
CA GLU A 112 29.55 -17.51 -15.52
C GLU A 112 28.47 -16.44 -15.28
N TYR A 113 27.23 -16.77 -14.88
CA TYR A 113 26.17 -15.75 -14.77
C TYR A 113 25.11 -16.01 -13.69
N GLN A 114 24.50 -14.91 -13.21
CA GLN A 114 23.41 -14.90 -12.23
C GLN A 114 22.15 -15.58 -12.80
N THR A 115 21.49 -16.42 -12.00
CA THR A 115 20.16 -16.96 -12.36
C THR A 115 19.12 -15.85 -12.25
N ALA A 116 18.35 -15.61 -13.30
CA ALA A 116 17.28 -14.60 -13.32
C ALA A 116 15.91 -15.28 -13.22
N ILE A 117 15.21 -15.09 -12.10
CA ILE A 117 13.82 -15.51 -11.92
C ILE A 117 12.91 -14.34 -12.30
N ASN A 118 11.95 -14.61 -13.18
CA ASN A 118 10.89 -13.68 -13.56
C ASN A 118 9.70 -13.77 -12.59
N TYR A 119 9.30 -14.99 -12.22
CA TYR A 119 8.21 -15.23 -11.28
C TYR A 119 8.33 -16.61 -10.62
N LEU A 120 7.65 -16.77 -9.48
CA LEU A 120 7.50 -18.02 -8.73
C LEU A 120 6.01 -18.20 -8.37
N SER A 121 5.45 -19.39 -8.62
CA SER A 121 4.08 -19.75 -8.21
C SER A 121 4.10 -21.02 -7.39
N LEU A 122 3.30 -21.06 -6.32
CA LEU A 122 3.17 -22.18 -5.40
C LEU A 122 1.70 -22.57 -5.25
N ASP A 123 1.32 -23.70 -5.84
CA ASP A 123 -0.03 -24.26 -5.68
C ASP A 123 0.01 -25.40 -4.65
N LEU A 124 -0.68 -25.24 -3.52
CA LEU A 124 -0.77 -26.31 -2.51
C LEU A 124 -1.59 -27.47 -3.08
N VAL A 125 -0.94 -28.62 -3.26
CA VAL A 125 -1.55 -29.85 -3.79
C VAL A 125 -2.09 -30.71 -2.66
N GLU A 126 -1.33 -30.84 -1.58
CA GLU A 126 -1.68 -31.70 -0.44
C GLU A 126 -1.16 -31.06 0.86
N PRO A 127 -2.01 -30.67 1.82
CA PRO A 127 -1.55 -30.18 3.12
C PRO A 127 -0.82 -31.30 3.86
N ALA A 128 0.19 -30.95 4.67
CA ALA A 128 0.82 -31.95 5.52
C ALA A 128 -0.21 -32.60 6.46
N PRO A 129 -0.09 -33.90 6.76
CA PRO A 129 -0.90 -34.53 7.79
C PRO A 129 -0.80 -33.71 9.08
N PRO A 130 -1.91 -33.50 9.81
CA PRO A 130 -1.84 -32.89 11.14
C PRO A 130 -0.77 -33.62 11.93
N ALA A 131 0.17 -32.88 12.52
CA ALA A 131 1.19 -33.48 13.37
C ALA A 131 0.48 -34.37 14.39
N GLU A 132 0.86 -35.64 14.49
CA GLU A 132 0.29 -36.51 15.51
C GLU A 132 0.43 -35.79 16.85
N PRO A 133 -0.66 -35.64 17.62
CA PRO A 133 -0.60 -34.95 18.90
C PRO A 133 0.52 -35.60 19.70
N PRO A 134 1.40 -34.80 20.34
CA PRO A 134 2.54 -35.35 21.07
C PRO A 134 2.02 -36.43 21.99
N VAL A 135 2.50 -37.67 21.79
CA VAL A 135 2.13 -38.80 22.64
C VAL A 135 2.48 -38.37 24.06
N SER A 136 1.44 -38.07 24.83
CA SER A 136 1.58 -37.67 26.21
C SER A 136 2.17 -38.86 26.95
N THR A 137 3.48 -38.85 27.15
CA THR A 137 4.15 -39.75 28.09
C THR A 137 3.76 -39.27 29.49
N THR A 138 2.57 -39.67 29.92
CA THR A 138 2.09 -39.45 31.27
C THR A 138 3.02 -40.19 32.23
N THR A 139 3.95 -39.48 32.82
CA THR A 139 4.71 -39.99 33.97
C THR A 139 3.76 -39.92 35.17
N THR A 140 3.10 -41.04 35.47
CA THR A 140 2.14 -41.15 36.57
C THR A 140 2.85 -41.04 37.92
N THR A 141 2.88 -39.84 38.49
CA THR A 141 3.12 -39.66 39.92
C THR A 141 1.77 -39.70 40.63
N ALA A 142 1.53 -40.76 41.40
CA ALA A 142 0.31 -40.95 42.17
C ALA A 142 0.21 -39.92 43.31
N ILE A 143 -0.81 -39.07 43.29
CA ILE A 143 -1.25 -38.26 44.43
C ILE A 143 -2.75 -38.48 44.63
N ALA A 144 -3.11 -38.68 45.89
CA ALA A 144 -4.39 -39.19 46.36
C ALA A 144 -5.59 -38.26 46.13
N SER A 145 -6.75 -38.90 45.98
CA SER A 145 -8.07 -38.36 45.71
C SER A 145 -8.60 -37.37 46.75
N SER A 146 -9.31 -36.35 46.28
CA SER A 146 -10.46 -35.76 46.96
C SER A 146 -11.64 -35.68 45.99
N THR A 147 -12.73 -36.33 46.37
CA THR A 147 -13.98 -36.49 45.62
C THR A 147 -14.84 -35.23 45.70
N THR A 148 -15.25 -34.67 44.56
CA THR A 148 -16.41 -33.74 44.50
C THR A 148 -17.33 -34.16 43.36
N THR A 149 -18.57 -34.44 43.76
CA THR A 149 -19.70 -34.86 42.94
C THR A 149 -20.24 -33.68 42.14
N SER A 150 -20.31 -33.79 40.81
CA SER A 150 -21.05 -32.86 39.95
C SER A 150 -22.31 -33.55 39.42
N THR A 151 -23.47 -32.95 39.69
CA THR A 151 -24.79 -33.38 39.23
C THR A 151 -25.09 -32.82 37.84
N THR A 152 -25.31 -33.72 36.88
CA THR A 152 -25.79 -33.43 35.53
C THR A 152 -27.25 -33.00 35.56
N SER A 153 -27.55 -31.79 35.07
CA SER A 153 -28.92 -31.34 34.80
C SER A 153 -29.11 -31.13 33.30
N THR A 154 -29.95 -31.95 32.70
CA THR A 154 -30.39 -31.88 31.31
C THR A 154 -31.56 -30.90 31.19
N VAL A 155 -31.36 -29.79 30.48
CA VAL A 155 -32.40 -28.82 30.09
C VAL A 155 -32.52 -28.82 28.56
N PRO A 156 -33.73 -28.83 27.99
CA PRO A 156 -33.94 -29.00 26.55
C PRO A 156 -33.68 -27.71 25.75
N LEU A 157 -33.26 -27.93 24.51
CA LEU A 157 -32.89 -26.97 23.48
C LEU A 157 -34.12 -26.20 22.94
N PRO A 158 -34.17 -24.86 23.02
CA PRO A 158 -35.04 -24.05 22.17
C PRO A 158 -34.26 -23.58 20.93
N THR A 159 -34.81 -23.86 19.75
CA THR A 159 -34.43 -23.23 18.49
C THR A 159 -34.99 -21.81 18.45
N THR A 160 -34.12 -20.82 18.65
CA THR A 160 -34.37 -19.41 18.33
C THR A 160 -33.31 -18.96 17.35
N THR A 161 -33.76 -18.52 16.18
CA THR A 161 -32.95 -17.82 15.17
C THR A 161 -32.50 -16.50 15.77
N THR A 162 -31.24 -16.41 16.19
CA THR A 162 -30.62 -15.20 16.72
C THR A 162 -30.10 -14.39 15.54
N GLU A 163 -30.75 -13.26 15.24
CA GLU A 163 -30.09 -12.17 14.50
C GLU A 163 -28.83 -11.77 15.29
N PRO A 164 -27.69 -11.52 14.63
CA PRO A 164 -26.46 -11.13 15.32
C PRO A 164 -26.72 -9.83 16.07
N GLN A 165 -26.80 -9.92 17.40
CA GLN A 165 -26.79 -8.74 18.26
C GLN A 165 -25.40 -8.10 18.17
N THR A 166 -25.31 -6.98 17.48
CA THR A 166 -24.16 -6.09 17.54
C THR A 166 -24.15 -5.46 18.94
N SER A 167 -23.35 -6.02 19.84
CA SER A 167 -23.03 -5.37 21.11
C SER A 167 -22.18 -4.14 20.83
N SER A 168 -22.74 -2.93 20.96
CA SER A 168 -21.94 -1.71 20.97
C SER A 168 -21.21 -1.64 22.31
N THR A 169 -19.88 -1.52 22.25
CA THR A 169 -19.05 -1.27 23.43
C THR A 169 -18.59 0.16 23.34
N THR A 170 -19.05 1.01 24.25
CA THR A 170 -18.56 2.38 24.39
C THR A 170 -17.14 2.32 24.95
N VAL A 171 -16.17 2.89 24.22
CA VAL A 171 -14.79 3.02 24.71
C VAL A 171 -14.75 4.17 25.73
N PRO A 172 -14.22 3.98 26.95
CA PRO A 172 -14.19 5.04 27.95
C PRO A 172 -13.27 6.21 27.55
N ALA A 173 -13.76 7.44 27.80
CA ALA A 173 -13.13 8.75 27.56
C ALA A 173 -11.76 8.97 28.22
N PRO A 174 -11.01 9.99 27.76
CA PRO A 174 -9.88 9.84 26.86
C PRO A 174 -8.80 8.96 27.51
N MET A 175 -8.67 7.76 26.95
CA MET A 175 -7.57 6.89 27.27
C MET A 175 -6.36 7.42 26.50
N GLU A 176 -5.37 8.02 27.16
CA GLU A 176 -4.01 8.05 26.59
C GLU A 176 -3.46 6.64 26.76
N PRO A 177 -3.45 5.80 25.71
CA PRO A 177 -3.06 4.42 25.88
C PRO A 177 -1.56 4.41 26.19
N THR A 178 -1.16 3.96 27.38
CA THR A 178 0.27 3.85 27.76
C THR A 178 0.92 2.59 27.18
N GLY A 179 0.55 2.22 25.95
CA GLY A 179 0.99 1.03 25.24
C GLY A 179 0.08 0.72 24.05
N ASP A 180 0.29 -0.43 23.42
CA ASP A 180 -0.47 -0.85 22.24
C ASP A 180 -1.95 -1.10 22.57
N LEU A 181 -2.84 -0.49 21.79
CA LEU A 181 -4.27 -0.69 21.85
C LEU A 181 -4.70 -1.70 20.79
N GLN A 182 -5.07 -2.91 21.24
CA GLN A 182 -5.61 -3.97 20.40
C GLN A 182 -7.13 -4.06 20.54
N LEU A 183 -7.84 -3.89 19.44
CA LEU A 183 -9.30 -3.96 19.38
C LEU A 183 -9.75 -5.29 18.75
N PRO A 184 -10.62 -6.07 19.42
CA PRO A 184 -11.17 -7.28 18.83
C PRO A 184 -12.15 -6.96 17.68
N PRO A 185 -12.66 -7.98 16.96
CA PRO A 185 -13.75 -7.78 16.01
C PRO A 185 -14.96 -7.10 16.65
N GLY A 186 -15.53 -6.10 15.99
CA GLY A 186 -16.67 -5.35 16.50
C GLY A 186 -16.76 -3.92 16.00
N VAL A 187 -17.82 -3.23 16.44
CA VAL A 187 -18.04 -1.80 16.20
C VAL A 187 -17.86 -1.05 17.53
N PHE A 188 -16.95 -0.08 17.52
CA PHE A 188 -16.56 0.71 18.67
C PHE A 188 -17.00 2.15 18.44
N GLU A 189 -17.90 2.63 19.30
CA GLU A 189 -18.34 4.01 19.31
C GLU A 189 -17.44 4.80 20.27
N VAL A 190 -16.88 5.91 19.79
CA VAL A 190 -16.03 6.82 20.55
C VAL A 190 -16.68 8.19 20.67
N ASP A 191 -16.75 8.72 21.90
CA ASP A 191 -17.29 10.06 22.14
C ASP A 191 -16.19 11.14 22.06
N ASP A 192 -14.91 10.75 22.12
CA ASP A 192 -13.75 11.63 21.98
C ASP A 192 -12.79 11.06 20.90
N PRO A 193 -11.97 11.89 20.24
CA PRO A 193 -10.90 11.42 19.36
C PRO A 193 -9.93 10.46 20.05
N ILE A 194 -9.51 9.43 19.33
CA ILE A 194 -8.41 8.56 19.74
C ILE A 194 -7.10 9.30 19.46
N VAL A 195 -6.30 9.50 20.51
CA VAL A 195 -5.00 10.15 20.42
C VAL A 195 -3.89 9.10 20.48
N ILE A 196 -3.08 9.02 19.43
CA ILE A 196 -1.93 8.11 19.33
C ILE A 196 -0.65 8.88 19.67
N GLY A 197 0.04 8.44 20.71
CA GLY A 197 1.34 8.94 21.17
C GLY A 197 2.54 8.28 20.46
N ASP A 198 3.75 8.67 20.84
CA ASP A 198 4.99 8.01 20.41
C ASP A 198 5.02 6.54 20.83
N HIS A 199 5.59 5.67 20.00
CA HIS A 199 5.78 4.25 20.31
C HIS A 199 4.50 3.49 20.66
N GLN A 200 3.35 3.93 20.13
CA GLN A 200 2.05 3.28 20.34
C GLN A 200 1.56 2.63 19.06
N ALA A 201 0.89 1.49 19.18
CA ALA A 201 0.12 0.89 18.10
C ALA A 201 -1.39 0.97 18.37
N LEU A 202 -2.18 1.27 17.34
CA LEU A 202 -3.62 1.05 17.29
C LEU A 202 -3.89 -0.07 16.27
N THR A 203 -4.29 -1.24 16.75
CA THR A 203 -4.45 -2.43 15.88
C THR A 203 -5.84 -3.05 16.06
N GLY A 204 -6.55 -3.27 14.96
CA GLY A 204 -7.80 -4.03 14.95
C GLY A 204 -7.60 -5.50 14.57
N ALA A 205 -8.71 -6.16 14.22
CA ALA A 205 -8.73 -7.56 13.77
C ALA A 205 -8.92 -7.70 12.25
N GLY A 206 -8.91 -6.60 11.50
CA GLY A 206 -8.97 -6.51 10.04
C GLY A 206 -9.86 -5.36 9.54
N GLY A 207 -9.55 -4.85 8.34
CA GLY A 207 -10.42 -3.92 7.61
C GLY A 207 -11.84 -4.50 7.42
N GLY A 208 -12.87 -3.73 7.80
CA GLY A 208 -14.27 -4.15 7.81
C GLY A 208 -14.66 -5.11 8.95
N VAL A 209 -13.70 -5.54 9.78
CA VAL A 209 -13.92 -6.45 10.91
C VAL A 209 -13.93 -5.68 12.24
N THR A 210 -12.96 -4.77 12.41
CA THR A 210 -12.91 -3.81 13.50
C THR A 210 -13.24 -2.44 12.95
N ILE A 211 -14.35 -1.85 13.40
CA ILE A 211 -14.85 -0.56 12.94
C ILE A 211 -14.88 0.41 14.12
N ILE A 212 -14.20 1.54 14.00
CA ILE A 212 -14.26 2.66 14.94
C ILE A 212 -15.12 3.75 14.29
N ARG A 213 -16.09 4.30 15.03
CA ARG A 213 -16.97 5.37 14.54
C ARG A 213 -17.36 6.33 15.64
N PRO A 214 -17.82 7.55 15.30
CA PRO A 214 -18.33 8.49 16.30
C PRO A 214 -19.51 7.91 17.07
N GLY A 215 -19.47 8.08 18.40
CA GLY A 215 -20.60 7.84 19.29
C GLY A 215 -21.60 9.00 19.30
N ALA A 216 -22.70 8.83 20.02
CA ALA A 216 -23.73 9.86 20.13
C ALA A 216 -23.24 11.15 20.83
N GLY A 217 -22.15 11.07 21.59
CA GLY A 217 -21.53 12.20 22.27
C GLY A 217 -20.42 12.90 21.49
N PHE A 218 -20.02 12.39 20.32
CA PHE A 218 -18.89 12.91 19.57
C PHE A 218 -19.12 14.36 19.12
N ASP A 219 -18.22 15.26 19.49
CA ASP A 219 -18.23 16.65 19.05
C ASP A 219 -17.39 16.78 17.75
N PRO A 220 -18.02 17.04 16.60
CA PRO A 220 -17.31 17.14 15.32
C PRO A 220 -16.32 18.31 15.27
N SER A 221 -16.45 19.30 16.16
CA SER A 221 -15.51 20.41 16.25
C SER A 221 -14.16 20.01 16.87
N GLU A 222 -14.06 18.82 17.47
CA GLU A 222 -12.78 18.28 17.95
C GLU A 222 -11.88 17.73 16.84
N GLY A 223 -12.43 17.63 15.61
CA GLY A 223 -11.72 17.31 14.39
C GLY A 223 -11.73 15.81 14.06
N PRO A 224 -10.57 15.21 13.73
CA PRO A 224 -10.47 13.82 13.27
C PRO A 224 -10.75 12.82 14.39
N ILE A 225 -11.36 11.68 14.03
CA ILE A 225 -11.64 10.59 14.98
C ILE A 225 -10.38 9.89 15.46
N VAL A 226 -9.32 9.83 14.63
CA VAL A 226 -7.99 9.39 15.06
C VAL A 226 -6.99 10.48 14.75
N ARG A 227 -6.21 10.88 15.75
CA ARG A 227 -5.11 11.82 15.56
C ARG A 227 -3.87 11.45 16.34
N THR A 228 -2.72 11.95 15.91
CA THR A 228 -1.55 11.96 16.77
C THR A 228 -1.69 13.02 17.87
N ALA A 229 -0.99 12.82 18.99
CA ALA A 229 -0.90 13.85 20.01
C ALA A 229 -0.25 15.11 19.45
N VAL A 230 -0.76 16.30 19.80
CA VAL A 230 -0.06 17.55 19.51
C VAL A 230 0.97 17.76 20.61
N MET A 231 2.18 17.25 20.41
CA MET A 231 3.30 17.45 21.34
C MET A 231 4.12 18.67 20.96
N ASP A 232 4.45 19.54 21.92
CA ASP A 232 5.40 20.65 21.74
C ASP A 232 6.72 20.14 21.11
N GLY A 233 6.91 20.31 19.79
CA GLY A 233 8.09 19.77 19.09
C GLY A 233 7.88 19.22 17.68
N ASP A 234 8.56 18.11 17.36
CA ASP A 234 8.78 17.56 16.01
C ASP A 234 7.66 16.63 15.51
N GLY A 235 6.50 16.59 16.19
CA GLY A 235 5.42 15.64 15.92
C GLY A 235 5.66 14.27 16.58
N ASN A 236 4.73 13.34 16.36
CA ASN A 236 4.81 12.00 16.95
C ASN A 236 5.64 11.05 16.08
N HIS A 237 6.24 10.04 16.70
CA HIS A 237 7.13 9.13 16.00
C HIS A 237 7.09 7.68 16.50
N HIS A 238 7.49 6.75 15.64
CA HIS A 238 7.53 5.31 15.90
C HIS A 238 6.17 4.70 16.29
N PHE A 239 5.06 5.14 15.69
CA PHE A 239 3.73 4.61 15.98
C PHE A 239 3.17 3.83 14.78
N SER A 240 2.09 3.08 15.00
CA SER A 240 1.44 2.35 13.90
C SER A 240 -0.08 2.30 14.01
N ILE A 241 -0.77 2.24 12.87
CA ILE A 241 -2.22 2.01 12.79
C ILE A 241 -2.45 0.84 11.83
N ALA A 242 -3.11 -0.22 12.27
CA ALA A 242 -3.30 -1.40 11.44
C ALA A 242 -4.66 -2.09 11.59
N ASP A 243 -5.08 -2.77 10.52
CA ASP A 243 -6.14 -3.78 10.53
C ASP A 243 -7.50 -3.28 11.05
N LEU A 244 -7.94 -2.11 10.59
CA LEU A 244 -9.21 -1.53 11.05
C LEU A 244 -9.87 -0.61 10.03
N THR A 245 -11.13 -0.29 10.28
CA THR A 245 -11.90 0.71 9.57
C THR A 245 -12.25 1.87 10.48
N ILE A 246 -12.06 3.08 9.97
CA ILE A 246 -12.53 4.33 10.54
C ILE A 246 -13.74 4.80 9.73
N ASP A 247 -14.92 4.79 10.34
CA ASP A 247 -16.16 5.23 9.70
C ASP A 247 -16.66 6.53 10.33
N CYS A 248 -16.49 7.65 9.62
CA CYS A 248 -16.78 8.99 10.11
C CYS A 248 -18.25 9.37 10.06
N MET A 249 -19.10 8.53 9.44
CA MET A 249 -20.55 8.74 9.33
C MET A 249 -20.97 10.15 8.85
N GLU A 250 -20.17 10.77 7.97
CA GLU A 250 -20.40 12.12 7.44
C GLU A 250 -20.48 13.21 8.51
N ILE A 251 -19.84 13.01 9.68
CA ILE A 251 -19.81 14.03 10.74
C ILE A 251 -18.42 14.44 11.21
N CYS A 252 -17.35 13.73 10.85
CA CYS A 252 -15.99 14.08 11.28
C CYS A 252 -14.95 13.89 10.19
N GLU A 253 -13.72 14.33 10.47
CA GLU A 253 -12.54 13.96 9.69
C GLU A 253 -12.06 12.55 10.07
N GLY A 254 -11.32 11.92 9.16
CA GLY A 254 -10.80 10.57 9.35
C GLY A 254 -9.58 10.51 10.25
N VAL A 255 -8.42 10.29 9.63
CA VAL A 255 -7.14 10.16 10.32
C VAL A 255 -6.29 11.38 10.03
N ARG A 256 -5.79 12.05 11.08
CA ARG A 256 -4.84 13.17 10.97
C ARG A 256 -3.55 12.85 11.72
N ILE A 257 -2.45 12.78 10.98
CA ILE A 257 -1.13 12.48 11.50
C ILE A 257 -0.26 13.73 11.43
N HIS A 258 0.35 14.07 12.57
CA HIS A 258 1.46 15.00 12.67
C HIS A 258 2.66 14.23 13.21
N GLY A 259 3.63 13.91 12.36
CA GLY A 259 4.74 13.04 12.76
C GLY A 259 5.56 12.42 11.64
N TYR A 260 6.43 11.48 12.01
CA TYR A 260 7.32 10.71 11.13
C TYR A 260 7.57 9.31 11.70
N GLN A 261 8.28 8.41 10.99
CA GLN A 261 8.55 7.05 11.47
C GLN A 261 7.30 6.27 11.85
N TYR A 262 6.31 6.22 10.97
CA TYR A 262 5.09 5.47 11.26
C TYR A 262 4.76 4.46 10.18
N ASP A 263 4.05 3.42 10.60
CA ASP A 263 3.56 2.33 9.76
C ASP A 263 2.03 2.33 9.75
N ILE A 264 1.43 2.41 8.57
CA ILE A 264 -0.01 2.23 8.38
C ILE A 264 -0.22 0.99 7.52
N ASP A 265 -1.06 0.06 7.97
CA ASP A 265 -1.28 -1.21 7.25
C ASP A 265 -2.75 -1.63 7.26
N ASN A 266 -3.32 -1.95 6.09
CA ASN A 266 -4.70 -2.44 5.96
C ASN A 266 -5.73 -1.52 6.67
N LEU A 267 -5.62 -0.21 6.43
CA LEU A 267 -6.50 0.82 6.99
C LEU A 267 -7.56 1.22 5.97
N THR A 268 -8.83 1.21 6.37
CA THR A 268 -9.91 1.84 5.60
C THR A 268 -10.45 3.06 6.34
N VAL A 269 -10.64 4.18 5.65
CA VAL A 269 -11.34 5.35 6.17
C VAL A 269 -12.52 5.67 5.27
N SER A 270 -13.72 5.86 5.83
CA SER A 270 -14.94 6.10 5.06
C SER A 270 -15.78 7.26 5.60
N HIS A 271 -16.51 7.92 4.69
CA HIS A 271 -17.52 8.94 5.02
C HIS A 271 -16.98 10.15 5.79
N ALA A 272 -15.74 10.59 5.55
CA ALA A 272 -15.18 11.76 6.24
C ALA A 272 -15.66 13.06 5.59
N THR A 273 -16.00 14.06 6.42
CA THR A 273 -16.47 15.39 5.96
C THR A 273 -15.36 16.33 5.49
N GLY A 274 -14.11 15.96 5.73
CA GLY A 274 -12.89 16.60 5.24
C GLY A 274 -11.96 15.55 4.66
N SER A 275 -10.64 15.71 4.81
CA SER A 275 -9.73 14.61 4.47
C SER A 275 -10.04 13.33 5.25
N GLY A 276 -10.13 12.21 4.53
CA GLY A 276 -10.19 10.89 5.14
C GLY A 276 -8.81 10.49 5.70
N PHE A 277 -7.74 10.86 5.01
CA PHE A 277 -6.38 10.65 5.49
C PHE A 277 -5.53 11.90 5.24
N HIS A 278 -5.05 12.50 6.30
CA HIS A 278 -4.16 13.65 6.28
C HIS A 278 -2.91 13.30 7.08
N THR A 279 -1.74 13.39 6.46
CA THR A 279 -0.46 13.34 7.16
C THR A 279 0.39 14.57 6.86
N SER A 280 1.06 15.09 7.88
CA SER A 280 1.97 16.21 7.77
C SER A 280 3.08 16.11 8.82
N TRP A 281 4.12 16.93 8.68
CA TRP A 281 5.19 17.02 9.68
C TRP A 281 4.71 17.54 11.04
N LYS A 282 3.71 18.42 11.01
CA LYS A 282 3.30 19.25 12.15
C LYS A 282 1.92 19.85 11.91
N PRO A 283 1.30 20.42 12.95
CA PRO A 283 0.13 21.27 12.77
C PRO A 283 0.44 22.49 11.87
N ASP A 284 -0.54 22.90 11.07
CA ASP A 284 -0.43 23.98 10.05
C ASP A 284 0.12 25.31 10.59
N ASP A 285 -0.03 25.56 11.90
CA ASP A 285 0.36 26.82 12.55
C ASP A 285 1.82 26.85 13.05
N TRP A 286 2.57 25.76 12.94
CA TRP A 286 3.90 25.66 13.51
C TRP A 286 4.94 26.02 12.43
N GLY A 287 5.93 26.87 12.72
CA GLY A 287 6.85 27.55 11.74
C GLY A 287 7.62 26.69 10.70
N GLU A 288 8.96 26.68 10.69
CA GLU A 288 9.74 25.87 9.72
C GLU A 288 9.71 24.37 10.06
N ALA A 289 9.58 23.48 9.08
CA ALA A 289 9.58 22.02 9.29
C ALA A 289 10.78 21.56 10.12
N PRO A 290 10.64 20.54 10.98
CA PRO A 290 11.77 19.99 11.72
C PRO A 290 12.87 19.59 10.73
N GLN A 291 14.14 19.78 11.14
CA GLN A 291 15.27 19.38 10.31
C GLN A 291 15.14 17.87 10.03
N PRO A 292 15.13 17.44 8.76
CA PRO A 292 14.93 16.04 8.43
C PRO A 292 16.03 15.20 9.07
N ASP A 293 15.66 14.34 10.01
CA ASP A 293 16.50 13.22 10.42
C ASP A 293 16.50 12.22 9.25
N PRO A 294 17.64 11.62 8.85
CA PRO A 294 17.67 10.58 7.82
C PRO A 294 16.79 9.35 8.09
N ALA A 295 16.13 9.27 9.24
CA ALA A 295 15.18 8.23 9.58
C ALA A 295 13.71 8.66 9.51
N THR A 296 13.33 9.75 8.82
CA THR A 296 11.94 10.29 8.82
C THR A 296 10.92 9.55 7.95
N ASP A 297 11.23 8.33 7.51
CA ASP A 297 10.39 7.56 6.59
C ASP A 297 8.98 7.28 7.16
N ALA A 298 7.98 7.20 6.29
CA ALA A 298 6.65 6.68 6.61
C ALA A 298 6.27 5.60 5.61
N PHE A 299 5.75 4.48 6.09
CA PHE A 299 5.32 3.36 5.26
C PHE A 299 3.81 3.17 5.40
N ILE A 300 3.11 3.18 4.26
CA ILE A 300 1.66 3.02 4.21
C ILE A 300 1.36 1.90 3.20
N THR A 301 0.68 0.85 3.66
CA THR A 301 0.29 -0.29 2.82
C THR A 301 -1.21 -0.53 2.93
N ASP A 302 -1.87 -0.79 1.79
CA ASP A 302 -3.29 -1.14 1.70
C ASP A 302 -4.23 -0.09 2.33
N LEU A 303 -3.92 1.20 2.12
CA LEU A 303 -4.78 2.31 2.52
C LEU A 303 -5.95 2.46 1.57
N GLN A 304 -7.18 2.42 2.12
CA GLN A 304 -8.41 2.71 1.40
C GLN A 304 -9.09 3.95 1.98
N VAL A 305 -9.38 4.96 1.17
CA VAL A 305 -10.13 6.15 1.58
C VAL A 305 -11.36 6.26 0.72
N GLN A 306 -12.55 6.14 1.30
CA GLN A 306 -13.80 6.03 0.58
C GLN A 306 -14.76 7.15 0.96
N GLN A 307 -15.43 7.73 -0.04
CA GLN A 307 -16.48 8.74 0.12
C GLN A 307 -16.05 9.80 1.14
N SER A 308 -14.91 10.42 0.86
CA SER A 308 -14.27 11.39 1.77
C SER A 308 -13.78 12.59 0.95
N GLY A 309 -13.48 13.69 1.64
CA GLY A 309 -13.07 14.97 1.07
C GLY A 309 -14.11 16.08 1.33
N SER A 310 -13.69 17.33 1.16
CA SER A 310 -14.59 18.49 1.15
C SER A 310 -14.26 19.47 0.01
N PRO A 311 -15.12 20.45 -0.31
CA PRO A 311 -14.80 21.49 -1.29
C PRO A 311 -13.51 22.27 -0.98
N THR A 312 -13.01 22.20 0.25
CA THR A 312 -11.78 22.87 0.71
C THR A 312 -10.62 21.93 0.97
N GLU A 313 -10.83 20.61 1.02
CA GLU A 313 -9.81 19.63 1.38
C GLU A 313 -9.88 18.38 0.48
N PRO A 314 -8.72 17.84 0.05
CA PRO A 314 -8.70 16.60 -0.73
C PRO A 314 -9.11 15.40 0.14
N ALA A 315 -9.48 14.28 -0.48
CA ALA A 315 -9.79 13.05 0.26
C ALA A 315 -8.54 12.50 0.97
N VAL A 316 -7.37 12.60 0.31
CA VAL A 316 -6.06 12.27 0.87
C VAL A 316 -5.11 13.47 0.74
N LEU A 317 -4.54 13.92 1.86
CA LEU A 317 -3.52 14.98 1.91
C LEU A 317 -2.20 14.41 2.46
N LEU A 318 -1.15 14.45 1.63
CA LEU A 318 0.20 14.00 1.95
C LEU A 318 1.13 15.22 2.02
N ASP A 319 1.23 15.85 3.18
CA ASP A 319 2.04 17.04 3.43
C ASP A 319 3.25 16.76 4.35
N GLY A 320 3.73 15.51 4.31
CA GLY A 320 4.82 14.99 5.12
C GLY A 320 4.56 13.55 5.59
N PRO A 321 5.55 12.88 6.21
CA PRO A 321 6.95 13.30 6.29
C PRO A 321 7.68 13.15 4.94
N HIS A 322 9.00 13.39 4.93
CA HIS A 322 9.88 13.09 3.78
C HIS A 322 9.88 11.59 3.49
N ASP A 323 10.09 11.22 2.23
CA ASP A 323 10.31 9.84 1.81
C ASP A 323 9.13 8.90 2.16
N LEU A 324 7.89 9.42 2.13
CA LEU A 324 6.69 8.63 2.34
C LEU A 324 6.54 7.58 1.24
N VAL A 325 6.45 6.31 1.62
CA VAL A 325 6.21 5.19 0.70
C VAL A 325 4.81 4.64 0.92
N LEU A 326 3.97 4.77 -0.11
CA LEU A 326 2.60 4.31 -0.13
C LEU A 326 2.43 3.20 -1.18
N THR A 327 2.04 2.01 -0.75
CA THR A 327 1.75 0.86 -1.63
C THR A 327 0.27 0.47 -1.53
N ASN A 328 -0.37 0.20 -2.67
CA ASN A 328 -1.77 -0.21 -2.76
C ASN A 328 -2.75 0.84 -2.20
N LEU A 329 -2.68 2.07 -2.72
CA LEU A 329 -3.66 3.11 -2.41
C LEU A 329 -4.96 2.86 -3.17
N PHE A 330 -6.10 2.94 -2.49
CA PHE A 330 -7.40 3.08 -3.14
C PHE A 330 -8.15 4.30 -2.60
N VAL A 331 -8.51 5.24 -3.47
CA VAL A 331 -9.33 6.39 -3.09
C VAL A 331 -10.63 6.37 -3.88
N SER A 332 -11.76 6.50 -3.20
CA SER A 332 -13.04 6.81 -3.84
C SER A 332 -13.57 8.12 -3.29
N THR A 333 -13.88 9.09 -4.14
CA THR A 333 -14.58 10.31 -3.68
C THR A 333 -16.10 10.06 -3.68
N HIS A 334 -16.90 11.00 -3.18
CA HIS A 334 -18.36 10.89 -3.25
C HIS A 334 -18.84 10.69 -4.71
N GLU A 335 -20.04 10.13 -4.86
CA GLU A 335 -20.62 9.76 -6.17
C GLU A 335 -21.31 10.95 -6.86
N TRP A 336 -21.72 11.98 -6.11
CA TRP A 336 -22.37 13.15 -6.68
C TRP A 336 -22.39 14.35 -5.71
N VAL A 337 -21.59 15.36 -6.02
CA VAL A 337 -21.75 16.74 -5.52
C VAL A 337 -21.96 17.74 -6.66
N PRO A 338 -22.71 18.82 -6.41
CA PRO A 338 -22.80 19.98 -7.32
C PRO A 338 -21.43 20.51 -7.75
N ASP A 339 -21.36 21.14 -8.93
CA ASP A 339 -20.11 21.64 -9.51
C ASP A 339 -19.36 22.66 -8.63
N ASP A 340 -20.09 23.41 -7.80
CA ASP A 340 -19.55 24.37 -6.84
C ASP A 340 -19.09 23.75 -5.51
N GLU A 341 -19.33 22.45 -5.34
CA GLU A 341 -18.94 21.65 -4.17
C GLU A 341 -17.86 20.61 -4.52
N LEU A 342 -17.27 20.68 -5.71
CA LEU A 342 -16.22 19.75 -6.12
C LEU A 342 -15.00 19.85 -5.22
N LEU A 343 -14.46 18.70 -4.87
CA LEU A 343 -13.20 18.57 -4.18
C LEU A 343 -12.07 19.20 -5.03
N PRO A 344 -11.09 19.87 -4.40
CA PRO A 344 -9.95 20.40 -5.11
C PRO A 344 -9.13 19.29 -5.77
N ALA A 345 -8.98 18.16 -5.07
CA ALA A 345 -8.32 16.94 -5.57
C ALA A 345 -8.83 15.67 -4.87
N ALA A 346 -8.66 14.50 -5.49
CA ALA A 346 -8.80 13.23 -4.76
C ALA A 346 -7.59 13.00 -3.84
N ILE A 347 -6.39 13.25 -4.37
CA ILE A 347 -5.12 13.14 -3.64
C ILE A 347 -4.33 14.43 -3.86
N GLN A 348 -3.80 15.01 -2.79
CA GLN A 348 -2.87 16.14 -2.86
C GLN A 348 -1.57 15.78 -2.14
N ILE A 349 -0.45 16.06 -2.79
CA ILE A 349 0.89 16.03 -2.19
C ILE A 349 1.28 17.48 -1.94
N GLY A 350 1.23 17.87 -0.68
CA GLY A 350 1.49 19.23 -0.22
C GLY A 350 2.99 19.54 -0.16
N PRO A 351 3.35 20.81 0.13
CA PRO A 351 4.73 21.29 0.17
C PRO A 351 5.70 20.47 1.06
N GLY A 352 5.22 19.77 2.08
CA GLY A 352 6.01 18.91 2.98
C GLY A 352 6.17 17.47 2.49
N GLY A 353 5.41 17.03 1.48
CA GLY A 353 5.37 15.65 0.95
C GLY A 353 6.52 15.27 0.01
N PHE A 354 7.71 15.83 0.24
CA PHE A 354 8.92 15.56 -0.53
C PHE A 354 9.28 14.06 -0.54
N GLY A 355 9.76 13.55 -1.68
CA GLY A 355 10.19 12.14 -1.80
C GLY A 355 9.04 11.12 -1.78
N THR A 356 7.77 11.57 -1.85
CA THR A 356 6.61 10.67 -1.81
C THR A 356 6.60 9.69 -2.98
N ILE A 357 6.50 8.40 -2.69
CA ILE A 357 6.39 7.31 -3.66
C ILE A 357 5.03 6.63 -3.48
N ILE A 358 4.16 6.69 -4.48
CA ILE A 358 2.91 5.93 -4.54
C ILE A 358 3.09 4.81 -5.57
N THR A 359 2.87 3.55 -5.15
CA THR A 359 2.92 2.36 -6.01
C THR A 359 1.60 1.61 -5.97
N ASN A 360 1.12 1.17 -7.14
CA ASN A 360 -0.16 0.50 -7.30
C ASN A 360 -1.33 1.31 -6.71
N GLY A 361 -1.32 2.63 -6.93
CA GLY A 361 -2.42 3.48 -6.50
C GLY A 361 -3.59 3.46 -7.48
N HIS A 362 -4.79 3.71 -6.98
CA HIS A 362 -5.99 3.97 -7.77
C HIS A 362 -6.83 5.01 -7.06
N TYR A 363 -7.30 6.03 -7.77
CA TYR A 363 -8.47 6.78 -7.33
C TYR A 363 -9.59 6.68 -8.37
N TRP A 364 -10.82 6.70 -7.89
CA TRP A 364 -12.01 6.81 -8.73
C TRP A 364 -13.03 7.75 -8.07
N GLY A 365 -13.95 8.29 -8.86
CA GLY A 365 -15.01 9.16 -8.36
C GLY A 365 -15.35 10.26 -9.37
N ARG A 366 -16.38 11.05 -9.08
CA ARG A 366 -16.91 12.08 -10.02
C ARG A 366 -16.82 13.50 -9.48
N ASP A 367 -16.36 13.61 -8.24
CA ASP A 367 -16.62 14.76 -7.38
C ASP A 367 -15.36 15.58 -7.12
N HIS A 368 -14.30 15.36 -7.89
CA HIS A 368 -13.05 16.09 -7.76
C HIS A 368 -12.67 16.78 -9.07
N LEU A 369 -12.21 18.02 -8.95
CA LEU A 369 -11.67 18.78 -10.08
C LEU A 369 -10.44 18.10 -10.64
N ARG A 370 -9.55 17.63 -9.77
CA ARG A 370 -8.27 17.02 -10.12
C ARG A 370 -8.13 15.67 -9.44
N GLY A 371 -7.47 14.73 -10.10
CA GLY A 371 -7.20 13.42 -9.51
C GLY A 371 -6.11 13.54 -8.45
N ILE A 372 -4.87 13.65 -8.92
CA ILE A 372 -3.69 13.92 -8.10
C ILE A 372 -3.21 15.34 -8.34
N VAL A 373 -2.92 16.08 -7.27
CA VAL A 373 -2.23 17.37 -7.31
C VAL A 373 -0.91 17.25 -6.58
N VAL A 374 0.19 17.67 -7.23
CA VAL A 374 1.48 17.86 -6.59
C VAL A 374 1.75 19.36 -6.54
N ASP A 375 1.80 19.89 -5.33
CA ASP A 375 1.95 21.32 -5.09
C ASP A 375 3.34 21.85 -5.47
N GLU A 376 3.46 23.18 -5.47
CA GLU A 376 4.73 23.84 -5.79
C GLU A 376 5.83 23.51 -4.81
N GLY A 377 7.00 23.17 -5.36
CA GLY A 377 8.23 22.99 -4.61
C GLY A 377 8.45 21.54 -4.15
N VAL A 378 7.48 20.65 -4.36
CA VAL A 378 7.61 19.23 -4.00
C VAL A 378 8.55 18.53 -4.98
N THR A 379 9.56 17.83 -4.46
CA THR A 379 10.59 17.14 -5.26
C THR A 379 10.60 15.65 -5.01
N GLY A 380 11.16 14.87 -5.94
CA GLY A 380 11.36 13.43 -5.76
C GLY A 380 10.08 12.58 -5.73
N VAL A 381 8.95 13.11 -6.19
CA VAL A 381 7.68 12.38 -6.20
C VAL A 381 7.69 11.29 -7.25
N ARG A 382 7.29 10.07 -6.89
CA ARG A 382 7.01 8.99 -7.83
C ARG A 382 5.56 8.55 -7.73
N LEU A 383 4.82 8.63 -8.84
CA LEU A 383 3.45 8.12 -8.92
C LEU A 383 3.44 6.89 -9.82
N ASP A 384 2.86 5.78 -9.37
CA ASP A 384 2.63 4.56 -10.15
C ASP A 384 1.26 4.00 -9.78
N GLY A 385 0.36 3.92 -10.75
CA GLY A 385 -1.02 3.55 -10.50
C GLY A 385 -1.92 3.64 -11.71
N TYR A 386 -3.22 3.53 -11.43
CA TYR A 386 -4.33 3.55 -12.36
C TYR A 386 -5.28 4.69 -11.97
N TRP A 387 -5.32 5.76 -12.77
CA TRP A 387 -5.94 7.03 -12.37
C TRP A 387 -7.15 7.35 -13.25
N GLU A 388 -8.33 7.57 -12.66
CA GLU A 388 -9.55 7.88 -13.41
C GLU A 388 -10.59 8.71 -12.63
N GLY A 389 -11.32 9.58 -13.32
CA GLY A 389 -12.55 10.20 -12.80
C GLY A 389 -12.47 11.72 -12.58
N ALA A 390 -11.30 12.32 -12.75
CA ALA A 390 -11.15 13.76 -12.56
C ALA A 390 -11.86 14.56 -13.65
N ARG A 391 -12.42 15.72 -13.27
CA ARG A 391 -13.15 16.59 -14.22
C ARG A 391 -12.25 17.50 -15.06
N LEU A 392 -11.07 17.86 -14.56
CA LEU A 392 -10.13 18.74 -15.24
C LEU A 392 -8.86 18.00 -15.67
N ALA A 393 -8.19 17.34 -14.73
CA ALA A 393 -6.94 16.64 -15.00
C ALA A 393 -6.74 15.47 -14.03
N GLU A 394 -6.30 14.33 -14.56
CA GLU A 394 -6.02 13.15 -13.74
C GLU A 394 -4.76 13.35 -12.87
N VAL A 395 -3.72 14.00 -13.42
CA VAL A 395 -2.54 14.43 -12.65
C VAL A 395 -2.24 15.90 -12.94
N THR A 396 -2.07 16.70 -11.91
CA THR A 396 -1.61 18.09 -12.01
C THR A 396 -0.32 18.29 -11.24
N LEU A 397 0.71 18.84 -11.90
CA LEU A 397 1.97 19.22 -11.27
C LEU A 397 2.08 20.74 -11.29
N VAL A 398 2.16 21.38 -10.13
CA VAL A 398 2.24 22.84 -10.00
C VAL A 398 3.66 23.24 -9.62
N GLY A 399 4.23 24.28 -10.24
CA GLY A 399 5.49 24.88 -9.79
C GLY A 399 6.74 24.02 -10.03
N ALA A 400 7.85 24.42 -9.40
CA ALA A 400 9.20 23.89 -9.65
C ALA A 400 9.46 22.52 -9.01
N ASN A 401 8.79 21.48 -9.51
CA ASN A 401 8.94 20.11 -9.01
C ASN A 401 10.17 19.43 -9.64
N ARG A 402 11.36 19.72 -9.10
CA ARG A 402 12.60 19.06 -9.54
C ARG A 402 12.54 17.57 -9.25
N ASP A 403 12.96 16.76 -10.21
CA ASP A 403 13.08 15.30 -10.11
C ASP A 403 11.77 14.56 -9.81
N ALA A 404 10.61 15.14 -10.19
CA ALA A 404 9.34 14.42 -10.16
C ALA A 404 9.26 13.38 -11.29
N ALA A 405 8.77 12.19 -10.98
CA ALA A 405 8.53 11.11 -11.93
C ALA A 405 7.07 10.64 -11.84
N VAL A 406 6.31 10.79 -12.92
CA VAL A 406 4.97 10.23 -13.05
C VAL A 406 5.06 9.01 -13.95
N THR A 407 4.76 7.84 -13.41
CA THR A 407 4.82 6.54 -14.09
C THR A 407 3.47 5.81 -13.98
N GLY A 408 3.22 4.80 -14.82
CA GLY A 408 2.02 3.94 -14.72
C GLY A 408 0.98 4.16 -15.82
N GLN A 409 -0.31 4.06 -15.49
CA GLN A 409 -1.43 4.19 -16.42
C GLN A 409 -2.39 5.32 -15.99
N VAL A 410 -2.59 6.30 -16.85
CA VAL A 410 -3.66 7.29 -16.71
C VAL A 410 -4.80 6.92 -17.65
N ARG A 411 -6.04 6.85 -17.14
CA ARG A 411 -7.21 6.75 -18.02
C ARG A 411 -8.13 7.91 -17.73
N CYS A 412 -8.23 8.83 -18.69
CA CYS A 412 -9.16 9.94 -18.61
C CYS A 412 -10.59 9.46 -18.85
N PHE A 413 -11.19 8.81 -17.86
CA PHE A 413 -12.63 8.59 -17.83
C PHE A 413 -13.28 9.77 -17.14
N GLY A 414 -13.31 10.91 -17.85
CA GLY A 414 -14.10 12.04 -17.40
C GLY A 414 -15.58 11.67 -17.24
N HIS A 415 -16.25 12.36 -16.33
CA HIS A 415 -17.70 12.39 -16.25
C HIS A 415 -18.30 12.54 -17.67
N ASP A 416 -19.07 11.56 -18.14
CA ASP A 416 -19.70 11.55 -19.47
C ASP A 416 -18.76 11.76 -20.68
N PHE A 417 -17.47 11.38 -20.57
CA PHE A 417 -16.46 11.73 -21.57
C PHE A 417 -16.37 13.24 -21.77
N ALA A 418 -16.42 13.99 -20.67
CA ALA A 418 -16.28 15.45 -20.70
C ALA A 418 -15.05 15.80 -21.56
N PRO A 419 -15.24 16.58 -22.64
CA PRO A 419 -14.19 16.86 -23.62
C PRO A 419 -13.07 17.72 -23.05
N GLU A 420 -13.14 18.08 -21.77
CA GLU A 420 -12.24 18.97 -21.05
C GLU A 420 -11.22 18.23 -20.17
N VAL A 421 -11.38 16.91 -19.97
CA VAL A 421 -10.46 16.11 -19.13
C VAL A 421 -9.11 15.90 -19.82
N ARG A 422 -8.06 16.28 -19.09
CA ARG A 422 -6.66 16.15 -19.46
C ARG A 422 -6.02 14.97 -18.71
N GLY A 423 -5.03 14.33 -19.32
CA GLY A 423 -4.25 13.30 -18.62
C GLY A 423 -3.35 13.92 -17.56
N VAL A 424 -2.31 14.59 -18.01
CA VAL A 424 -1.33 15.30 -17.17
C VAL A 424 -1.34 16.78 -17.51
N LEU A 425 -1.51 17.60 -16.48
CA LEU A 425 -1.47 19.05 -16.53
C LEU A 425 -0.19 19.55 -15.86
N LEU A 426 0.69 20.17 -16.64
CA LEU A 426 1.92 20.78 -16.16
C LEU A 426 1.70 22.28 -16.00
N GLY A 427 1.76 22.73 -14.75
CA GLY A 427 1.64 24.13 -14.37
C GLY A 427 2.87 24.96 -14.76
N PRO A 428 2.89 26.23 -14.35
CA PRO A 428 4.07 27.09 -14.51
C PRO A 428 5.30 26.52 -13.78
N ASP A 429 6.47 26.84 -14.32
CA ASP A 429 7.79 26.57 -13.72
C ASP A 429 8.15 25.10 -13.42
N THR A 430 7.34 24.15 -13.90
CA THR A 430 7.62 22.72 -13.71
C THR A 430 8.79 22.25 -14.57
N SER A 431 9.77 21.58 -13.95
CA SER A 431 11.04 21.22 -14.59
C SER A 431 11.61 19.92 -14.02
N GLY A 432 12.34 19.15 -14.84
CA GLY A 432 12.97 17.90 -14.36
C GLY A 432 11.96 16.77 -14.19
N ILE A 433 10.91 16.76 -15.02
CA ILE A 433 9.83 15.77 -14.92
C ILE A 433 10.12 14.61 -15.86
N ARG A 434 9.96 13.39 -15.34
CA ARG A 434 9.82 12.20 -16.19
C ARG A 434 8.35 11.78 -16.22
N VAL A 435 7.80 11.60 -17.41
CA VAL A 435 6.44 11.09 -17.62
C VAL A 435 6.52 9.79 -18.42
N ASP A 436 6.06 8.70 -17.84
CA ASP A 436 6.11 7.35 -18.40
C ASP A 436 4.72 6.72 -18.26
N LEU A 437 3.79 7.08 -19.16
CA LEU A 437 2.37 6.86 -18.96
C LEU A 437 1.68 6.22 -20.14
N GLN A 438 0.97 5.12 -19.90
CA GLN A 438 -0.09 4.70 -20.80
C GLN A 438 -1.31 5.60 -20.60
N MET A 439 -1.74 6.35 -21.61
CA MET A 439 -2.85 7.30 -21.51
C MET A 439 -4.01 6.94 -22.44
N SER A 440 -5.22 6.71 -21.93
CA SER A 440 -6.39 6.49 -22.79
C SER A 440 -7.53 7.48 -22.51
N ASN A 441 -8.30 7.80 -23.55
CA ASN A 441 -9.54 8.60 -23.50
C ASN A 441 -9.38 10.08 -23.06
N CYS A 442 -8.17 10.63 -23.11
CA CYS A 442 -7.89 12.03 -22.74
C CYS A 442 -8.21 13.01 -23.88
N LEU A 443 -9.49 13.29 -24.10
CA LEU A 443 -9.98 14.08 -25.25
C LEU A 443 -9.45 15.52 -25.27
N ALA A 444 -9.21 16.15 -24.11
CA ALA A 444 -8.65 17.49 -24.02
C ALA A 444 -7.12 17.54 -24.16
N GLY A 445 -6.48 16.36 -24.24
CA GLY A 445 -5.05 16.18 -24.35
C GLY A 445 -4.48 15.27 -23.28
N GLY A 446 -3.57 14.39 -23.69
CA GLY A 446 -2.86 13.51 -22.77
C GLY A 446 -1.86 14.29 -21.91
N LEU A 447 -1.11 15.22 -22.52
CA LEU A 447 -0.18 16.09 -21.80
C LEU A 447 -0.40 17.55 -22.21
N VAL A 448 -0.70 18.40 -21.23
CA VAL A 448 -0.99 19.82 -21.43
C VAL A 448 -0.07 20.67 -20.55
N PHE A 449 0.49 21.73 -21.15
CA PHE A 449 1.28 22.75 -20.46
C PHE A 449 0.43 24.02 -20.32
N GLU A 450 0.23 24.53 -19.10
CA GLU A 450 -0.56 25.76 -18.88
C GLU A 450 0.19 27.03 -19.30
N THR A 451 1.51 27.03 -19.11
CA THR A 451 2.39 28.13 -19.49
C THR A 451 3.74 27.58 -19.96
N PRO A 452 4.59 28.39 -20.63
CA PRO A 452 5.91 27.94 -21.05
C PRO A 452 6.74 27.55 -19.83
N SER A 453 6.91 26.25 -19.59
CA SER A 453 7.79 25.77 -18.54
C SER A 453 9.25 25.73 -19.00
N SER A 454 10.17 26.05 -18.11
CA SER A 454 11.60 26.00 -18.39
C SER A 454 12.20 24.72 -17.81
N GLY A 455 12.17 23.62 -18.56
CA GLY A 455 12.69 22.35 -18.05
C GLY A 455 12.73 21.21 -19.04
N LEU A 456 13.57 20.23 -18.72
CA LEU A 456 13.55 18.92 -19.38
C LEU A 456 12.29 18.18 -18.93
N VAL A 457 11.44 17.80 -19.89
CA VAL A 457 10.29 16.93 -19.69
C VAL A 457 10.51 15.71 -20.58
N SER A 458 10.92 14.59 -19.99
CA SER A 458 11.13 13.35 -20.73
C SER A 458 9.83 12.55 -20.74
N ILE A 459 9.19 12.46 -21.90
CA ILE A 459 8.11 11.50 -22.13
C ILE A 459 8.74 10.22 -22.66
N LEU A 460 8.38 9.05 -22.14
CA LEU A 460 8.89 7.79 -22.68
C LEU A 460 7.89 7.13 -23.62
N ASP A 461 6.64 6.98 -23.17
CA ASP A 461 5.59 6.29 -23.91
C ASP A 461 4.24 6.99 -23.68
N ILE A 462 3.41 7.08 -24.73
CA ILE A 462 2.01 7.52 -24.69
C ILE A 462 1.20 6.64 -25.63
N VAL A 463 0.54 5.63 -25.08
CA VAL A 463 -0.38 4.77 -25.86
C VAL A 463 -1.81 5.26 -25.68
N SER A 464 -2.26 6.10 -26.62
CA SER A 464 -3.64 6.60 -26.67
C SER A 464 -4.45 5.96 -27.79
N TRP A 465 -5.73 5.69 -27.49
CA TRP A 465 -6.71 5.16 -28.44
C TRP A 465 -7.11 6.21 -29.50
N GLU A 466 -6.93 7.48 -29.15
CA GLU A 466 -7.04 8.62 -30.07
C GLU A 466 -5.67 9.31 -30.23
N SER A 467 -5.54 10.19 -31.22
CA SER A 467 -4.28 10.93 -31.41
C SER A 467 -3.97 11.74 -30.14
N PRO A 468 -2.89 11.44 -29.41
CA PRO A 468 -2.59 12.17 -28.20
C PRO A 468 -2.36 13.64 -28.55
N VAL A 469 -3.21 14.52 -28.02
CA VAL A 469 -3.00 15.96 -28.17
C VAL A 469 -1.95 16.35 -27.12
N VAL A 470 -0.72 16.56 -27.59
CA VAL A 470 0.29 17.26 -26.81
C VAL A 470 0.03 18.75 -26.99
N GLY A 471 -0.18 19.46 -25.88
CA GLY A 471 -0.35 20.91 -25.89
C GLY A 471 0.92 21.66 -26.39
N PRO A 472 0.92 22.99 -26.42
CA PRO A 472 2.09 23.78 -26.79
C PRO A 472 3.31 23.39 -25.97
N ILE A 473 4.35 22.87 -26.62
CA ILE A 473 5.59 22.45 -25.96
C ILE A 473 6.50 23.69 -25.83
N PRO A 474 7.04 23.99 -24.63
CA PRO A 474 8.01 25.07 -24.46
C PRO A 474 9.27 24.82 -25.30
N GLN A 475 9.92 25.88 -25.81
CA GLN A 475 11.14 25.75 -26.63
C GLN A 475 12.30 25.04 -25.91
N SER A 476 12.29 25.03 -24.57
CA SER A 476 13.28 24.39 -23.70
C SER A 476 12.99 22.92 -23.38
N ALA A 477 11.82 22.38 -23.74
CA ALA A 477 11.46 21.02 -23.40
C ALA A 477 12.05 20.02 -24.41
N LEU A 478 12.71 18.98 -23.88
CA LEU A 478 13.21 17.87 -24.66
C LEU A 478 12.16 16.76 -24.71
N LEU A 479 11.31 16.77 -25.74
CA LEU A 479 10.37 15.69 -25.96
C LEU A 479 11.05 14.48 -26.59
N ARG A 480 11.08 13.35 -25.89
CA ARG A 480 11.33 12.03 -26.46
C ARG A 480 9.97 11.34 -26.64
N LEU A 481 9.74 10.69 -27.77
CA LEU A 481 8.55 9.87 -28.00
C LEU A 481 9.07 8.50 -28.43
N ALA A 482 8.75 7.44 -27.68
CA ALA A 482 8.78 6.09 -28.21
C ALA A 482 7.40 5.81 -28.83
N PHE A 483 7.39 5.25 -30.04
CA PHE A 483 6.18 4.83 -30.76
C PHE A 483 6.22 3.31 -30.94
#